data_AF-A0A6A3PN64-F1
#
_entry.id   AF-A0A6A3PN64-F1
#
_cell.length_a   1.000
_cell.length_b   1.000
_cell.length_c   1.000
_cell.angle_alpha   90.00
_cell.angle_beta   90.00
_cell.angle_gamma   90.00
#
_symmetry.space_group_name_H-M   'P 1'
#
loop_
_entity.id
_entity.type
_entity.pdbx_description
1 polymer ?
#
loop_
_entity_poly.entity_id
_entity_poly.type
_entity_poly.pdbx_seq_one_letter_code
_entity_poly.pdbx_strand_id
1 'polypeptide(L)'
;MTDKAIHEKDVLREELPDARQLLCQWHVITWLKKQCSRLAPSVKKEVKSLVRLLVYATNKDEYEDAKGAMLELLGGDTSHEFYRTFMANWDNTQDEWVSYKRGNTPHLTNNTNNRIESKWGKIKDVINDSFTIDQLLSTLMTLQDYAEEQYLAEYHRVGSRPSRDCEDRELTRLALQVSPFAFELIAKQHAFATGPNADYKVEIAAQGLSTVTSPRSGTAHEVNTRTNTCNCIFMKTCLLPCRHVMYVRSTSNFEIVLPPCTVFLQGGLSRVLRTTLTLATFRAAD
;
A
#
# COMPACT_ATOMS: atom_id res chain seq x y z
N MET A 1 -0.96 -3.82 8.62
CA MET A 1 -2.22 -3.09 8.39
C MET A 1 -3.24 -3.66 9.35
N THR A 2 -3.81 -2.88 10.25
CA THR A 2 -4.73 -3.35 11.28
C THR A 2 -5.91 -2.39 11.44
N ASP A 3 -6.86 -2.77 12.29
CA ASP A 3 -7.78 -1.80 12.86
C ASP A 3 -7.13 -1.07 14.03
N LYS A 4 -7.83 -0.05 14.57
CA LYS A 4 -7.34 0.69 15.72
C LYS A 4 -7.58 -0.11 17.00
N ALA A 5 -6.65 -0.99 17.34
CA ALA A 5 -6.60 -1.72 18.60
C ALA A 5 -5.47 -1.15 19.48
N ILE A 6 -5.83 -0.45 20.55
CA ILE A 6 -4.87 0.31 21.38
C ILE A 6 -3.94 -0.65 22.14
N HIS A 7 -4.47 -1.75 22.68
CA HIS A 7 -3.68 -2.69 23.49
C HIS A 7 -2.71 -3.56 22.69
N GLU A 8 -3.05 -3.86 21.44
CA GLU A 8 -2.19 -4.68 20.55
C GLU A 8 -1.02 -3.87 20.00
N LYS A 9 -1.12 -2.54 20.01
CA LYS A 9 -0.13 -1.65 19.40
C LYS A 9 1.23 -1.72 20.09
N ASP A 10 1.24 -1.75 21.43
CA ASP A 10 2.48 -1.81 22.20
C ASP A 10 3.16 -3.16 22.00
N VAL A 11 2.40 -4.25 21.99
CA VAL A 11 2.89 -5.61 21.70
C VAL A 11 3.46 -5.69 20.29
N LEU A 12 2.76 -5.17 19.28
CA LEU A 12 3.26 -5.17 17.89
C LEU A 12 4.56 -4.37 17.75
N ARG A 13 4.73 -3.30 18.52
CA ARG A 13 5.95 -2.49 18.51
C ARG A 13 7.11 -3.21 19.21
N GLU A 14 6.82 -3.96 20.27
CA GLU A 14 7.81 -4.78 20.98
C GLU A 14 8.30 -5.93 20.08
N GLU A 15 7.38 -6.67 19.46
CA GLU A 15 7.69 -7.84 18.63
C GLU A 15 8.24 -7.47 17.24
N LEU A 16 7.83 -6.32 16.69
CA LEU A 16 8.21 -5.86 15.35
C LEU A 16 8.70 -4.39 15.37
N PRO A 17 9.84 -4.10 16.01
CA PRO A 17 10.30 -2.73 16.24
C PRO A 17 10.60 -1.94 14.95
N ASP A 18 11.00 -2.64 13.88
CA ASP A 18 11.28 -2.04 12.57
C ASP A 18 10.01 -1.85 11.72
N ALA A 19 8.87 -2.39 12.14
CA ALA A 19 7.62 -2.29 11.43
C ALA A 19 6.81 -1.08 11.90
N ARG A 20 6.26 -0.33 10.93
CA ARG A 20 5.23 0.67 11.24
C ARG A 20 3.85 0.05 11.11
N GLN A 21 3.06 0.14 12.18
CA GLN A 21 1.63 -0.18 12.12
C GLN A 21 0.92 0.84 11.23
N LEU A 22 0.26 0.36 10.19
CA LEU A 22 -0.65 1.16 9.37
C LEU A 22 -2.09 0.77 9.72
N LEU A 23 -2.98 1.76 9.79
CA LEU A 23 -4.40 1.55 10.03
C LEU A 23 -5.18 1.46 8.73
N CYS A 24 -6.17 0.55 8.69
CA CYS A 24 -7.08 0.41 7.56
C CYS A 24 -7.82 1.73 7.33
N GLN A 25 -7.58 2.40 6.21
CA GLN A 25 -8.16 3.71 5.92
C GLN A 25 -9.69 3.68 5.88
N TRP A 26 -10.27 2.55 5.44
CA TRP A 26 -11.71 2.36 5.47
C TRP A 26 -12.25 2.37 6.92
N HIS A 27 -11.62 1.63 7.84
CA HIS A 27 -12.01 1.63 9.25
C HIS A 27 -11.81 2.99 9.91
N VAL A 28 -10.74 3.71 9.58
CA VAL A 28 -10.54 5.08 10.06
C VAL A 28 -11.69 5.99 9.63
N ILE A 29 -12.05 5.97 8.34
CA ILE A 29 -13.19 6.75 7.82
C ILE A 29 -14.49 6.34 8.52
N THR A 30 -14.78 5.04 8.61
CA THR A 30 -16.00 4.53 9.24
C THR A 30 -16.10 4.95 10.70
N TRP A 31 -15.01 4.84 11.46
CA TRP A 31 -14.96 5.23 12.86
C TRP A 31 -15.15 6.74 13.03
N LEU A 32 -14.41 7.56 12.28
CA LEU A 32 -14.50 9.02 12.38
C LEU A 32 -15.91 9.49 12.01
N LYS A 33 -16.51 8.95 10.94
CA LYS A 33 -17.90 9.26 10.57
C LYS A 33 -18.90 8.85 11.65
N LYS A 34 -18.67 7.75 12.37
CA LYS A 34 -19.50 7.36 13.52
C LYS A 34 -19.39 8.40 14.64
N GLN A 35 -18.18 8.88 14.93
CA GLN A 35 -17.97 9.95 15.91
C GLN A 35 -18.59 11.28 15.48
N CYS A 36 -18.50 11.68 14.21
CA CYS A 36 -19.19 12.88 13.71
C CYS A 36 -20.70 12.80 14.02
N SER A 37 -21.32 11.64 13.78
CA SER A 37 -22.75 11.45 14.04
C SER A 37 -23.11 11.60 15.51
N ARG A 38 -22.21 11.20 16.41
CA ARG A 38 -22.43 11.17 17.85
C ARG A 38 -22.12 12.51 18.52
N LEU A 39 -20.99 13.12 18.15
CA LEU A 39 -20.39 14.25 18.86
C LEU A 39 -20.62 15.59 18.13
N ALA A 40 -20.97 15.58 16.84
CA ALA A 40 -21.26 16.78 16.06
C ALA A 40 -22.56 16.62 15.24
N PRO A 41 -23.71 16.30 15.89
CA PRO A 41 -24.94 15.92 15.18
C PRO A 41 -25.51 17.05 14.30
N SER A 42 -25.30 18.31 14.68
CA SER A 42 -25.77 19.51 13.98
C SER A 42 -25.10 19.70 12.61
N VAL A 43 -23.82 19.34 12.49
CA VAL A 43 -22.99 19.52 11.29
C VAL A 43 -22.45 18.19 10.73
N LYS A 44 -23.14 17.08 11.08
CA LYS A 44 -22.64 15.72 10.80
C LYS A 44 -22.46 15.44 9.31
N LYS A 45 -23.22 16.08 8.41
CA LYS A 45 -23.14 15.80 6.97
C LYS A 45 -21.88 16.42 6.38
N GLU A 46 -21.61 17.66 6.78
CA GLU A 46 -20.50 18.50 6.39
C GLU A 46 -19.19 17.95 6.96
N VAL A 47 -19.13 17.65 8.27
CA VAL A 47 -17.91 17.08 8.85
C VAL A 47 -17.59 15.70 8.26
N LYS A 48 -18.60 14.87 7.96
CA LYS A 48 -18.39 13.56 7.31
C LYS A 48 -17.82 13.66 5.90
N SER A 49 -18.04 14.76 5.16
CA SER A 49 -17.45 14.93 3.84
C SER A 49 -15.95 15.23 3.95
N LEU A 50 -15.54 16.01 4.96
CA LEU A 50 -14.15 16.36 5.23
C LEU A 50 -13.31 15.18 5.73
N VAL A 51 -13.90 14.21 6.43
CA VAL A 51 -13.18 13.00 6.90
C VAL A 51 -12.44 12.28 5.76
N ARG A 52 -13.05 12.20 4.56
CA ARG A 52 -12.39 11.57 3.41
C ARG A 52 -11.21 12.40 2.90
N LEU A 53 -11.35 13.73 2.90
CA LEU A 53 -10.27 14.63 2.49
C LEU A 53 -9.08 14.52 3.45
N LEU A 54 -9.33 14.46 4.77
CA LEU A 54 -8.29 14.22 5.77
C LEU A 54 -7.54 12.90 5.54
N VAL A 55 -8.27 11.79 5.38
CA VAL A 55 -7.65 10.46 5.26
C VAL A 55 -6.89 10.30 3.95
N TYR A 56 -7.42 10.87 2.86
CA TYR A 56 -6.84 10.74 1.52
C TYR A 56 -5.94 11.91 1.11
N ALA A 57 -5.69 12.88 1.98
CA ALA A 57 -4.81 14.00 1.71
C ALA A 57 -3.47 13.52 1.11
N THR A 58 -3.08 14.16 0.02
CA THR A 58 -1.89 13.80 -0.78
C THR A 58 -0.67 14.63 -0.41
N ASN A 59 -0.86 15.70 0.35
CA ASN A 59 0.18 16.57 0.88
C ASN A 59 -0.27 17.20 2.22
N LYS A 60 0.65 17.95 2.84
CA LYS A 60 0.41 18.61 4.13
C LYS A 60 -0.68 19.66 4.05
N ASP A 61 -0.70 20.46 2.98
CA ASP A 61 -1.60 21.60 2.86
C ASP A 61 -3.04 21.13 2.72
N GLU A 62 -3.31 20.12 1.87
CA GLU A 62 -4.64 19.48 1.76
C GLU A 62 -5.15 18.94 3.10
N TYR A 63 -4.25 18.41 3.93
CA TYR A 63 -4.61 17.90 5.25
C TYR A 63 -4.95 19.03 6.23
N GLU A 64 -4.10 20.05 6.30
CA GLU A 64 -4.31 21.19 7.18
C GLU A 64 -5.54 22.00 6.76
N ASP A 65 -5.81 22.15 5.46
CA ASP A 65 -7.02 22.80 4.93
C ASP A 65 -8.28 22.03 5.34
N ALA A 66 -8.30 20.70 5.15
CA ALA A 66 -9.43 19.87 5.56
C ALA A 66 -9.64 19.88 7.09
N LYS A 67 -8.55 19.95 7.87
CA LYS A 67 -8.60 20.06 9.34
C LYS A 67 -9.11 21.42 9.79
N GLY A 68 -8.69 22.50 9.12
CA GLY A 68 -9.15 23.86 9.33
C GLY A 68 -10.65 24.00 9.04
N ALA A 69 -11.09 23.56 7.86
CA ALA A 69 -12.50 23.56 7.48
C ALA A 69 -13.36 22.74 8.47
N MET A 70 -12.81 21.65 9.01
CA MET A 70 -13.48 20.85 10.03
C MET A 70 -13.66 21.65 11.33
N LEU A 71 -12.65 22.40 11.77
CA LEU A 71 -12.74 23.26 12.95
C LEU A 71 -13.73 24.41 12.73
N GLU A 72 -13.74 25.03 11.55
CA GLU A 72 -14.68 26.09 11.19
C GLU A 72 -16.14 25.61 11.26
N LEU A 73 -16.44 24.42 10.74
CA LEU A 73 -17.76 23.80 10.84
C LEU A 73 -18.18 23.51 12.30
N LEU A 74 -17.21 23.37 13.20
CA LEU A 74 -17.43 23.21 14.64
C LEU A 74 -17.47 24.56 15.36
N GLY A 75 -17.61 25.67 14.63
CA GLY A 75 -17.72 27.03 15.17
C GLY A 75 -16.37 27.65 15.55
N GLY A 76 -15.26 27.12 15.05
CA GLY A 76 -13.92 27.56 15.48
C GLY A 76 -13.55 27.12 16.90
N ASP A 77 -14.37 26.28 17.54
CA ASP A 77 -14.22 25.91 18.94
C ASP A 77 -13.25 24.73 19.10
N THR A 78 -12.03 25.03 19.53
CA THR A 78 -11.01 24.01 19.83
C THR A 78 -11.37 23.14 21.04
N SER A 79 -12.32 23.57 21.87
CA SER A 79 -12.83 22.81 23.02
C SER A 79 -13.95 21.84 22.65
N HIS A 80 -14.49 21.94 21.43
CA HIS A 80 -15.55 21.08 20.94
C HIS A 80 -15.16 19.60 21.10
N GLU A 81 -16.04 18.80 21.71
CA GLU A 81 -15.72 17.43 22.14
C GLU A 81 -15.18 16.55 21.00
N PHE A 82 -15.79 16.64 19.81
CA PHE A 82 -15.30 15.95 18.62
C PHE A 82 -13.87 16.39 18.24
N TYR A 83 -13.59 17.69 18.20
CA TYR A 83 -12.28 18.22 17.80
C TYR A 83 -11.20 17.81 18.81
N ARG A 84 -11.45 17.97 20.10
CA ARG A 84 -10.55 17.51 21.17
C ARG A 84 -10.26 16.02 21.06
N THR A 85 -11.30 15.19 20.83
CA THR A 85 -11.15 13.74 20.65
C THR A 85 -10.33 13.41 19.41
N PHE A 86 -10.54 14.12 18.31
CA PHE A 86 -9.77 13.97 17.07
C PHE A 86 -8.29 14.31 17.29
N MET A 87 -8.00 15.46 17.89
CA MET A 87 -6.63 15.90 18.15
C MET A 87 -5.87 14.93 19.08
N ALA A 88 -6.52 14.48 20.16
CA ALA A 88 -5.88 13.61 21.14
C ALA A 88 -5.62 12.19 20.63
N ASN A 89 -6.44 11.67 19.71
CA ASN A 89 -6.43 10.25 19.35
C ASN A 89 -6.05 9.97 17.88
N TRP A 90 -6.07 10.97 17.00
CA TRP A 90 -5.92 10.75 15.56
C TRP A 90 -4.90 11.68 14.92
N ASP A 91 -4.94 12.98 15.25
CA ASP A 91 -4.02 13.97 14.68
C ASP A 91 -2.56 13.68 15.09
N ASN A 92 -2.34 13.05 16.25
CA ASN A 92 -1.00 12.65 16.71
C ASN A 92 -0.43 11.39 16.04
N THR A 93 -1.22 10.63 15.28
CA THR A 93 -0.81 9.37 14.62
C THR A 93 -1.05 9.39 13.11
N GLN A 94 -0.95 10.56 12.48
CA GLN A 94 -1.22 10.75 11.05
C GLN A 94 -0.42 9.78 10.14
N ASP A 95 0.79 9.40 10.54
CA ASP A 95 1.65 8.48 9.80
C ASP A 95 1.13 7.05 9.70
N GLU A 96 0.12 6.71 10.50
CA GLU A 96 -0.52 5.40 10.49
C GLU A 96 -1.70 5.34 9.50
N TRP A 97 -2.36 6.47 9.21
CA TRP A 97 -3.64 6.47 8.48
C TRP A 97 -3.78 7.50 7.35
N VAL A 98 -3.03 8.60 7.35
CA VAL A 98 -3.09 9.63 6.30
C VAL A 98 -2.24 9.22 5.10
N SER A 99 -2.81 9.25 3.89
CA SER A 99 -2.16 8.77 2.67
C SER A 99 -0.75 9.34 2.45
N TYR A 100 -0.56 10.66 2.52
CA TYR A 100 0.75 11.26 2.23
C TYR A 100 1.83 10.94 3.27
N LYS A 101 1.45 10.73 4.54
CA LYS A 101 2.40 10.38 5.62
C LYS A 101 2.82 8.92 5.59
N ARG A 102 2.05 8.06 4.91
CA ARG A 102 2.32 6.63 4.73
C ARG A 102 3.30 6.33 3.59
N GLY A 103 3.70 7.36 2.82
CA GLY A 103 4.53 7.21 1.62
C GLY A 103 5.96 6.70 1.83
N ASN A 104 6.43 6.60 3.07
CA ASN A 104 7.76 6.09 3.43
C ASN A 104 7.75 4.65 3.95
N THR A 105 6.59 3.99 3.99
CA THR A 105 6.44 2.62 4.50
C THR A 105 5.94 1.70 3.39
N PRO A 106 6.56 0.54 3.16
CA PRO A 106 6.05 -0.46 2.23
C PRO A 106 4.65 -0.93 2.62
N HIS A 107 3.70 -0.79 1.70
CA HIS A 107 2.34 -1.30 1.91
C HIS A 107 1.73 -1.92 0.64
N LEU A 108 2.45 -1.96 -0.49
CA LEU A 108 2.09 -2.69 -1.71
C LEU A 108 0.67 -2.39 -2.21
N THR A 109 0.33 -1.09 -2.22
CA THR A 109 -1.01 -0.55 -2.52
C THR A 109 -2.14 -1.06 -1.61
N ASN A 110 -1.80 -1.76 -0.52
CA ASN A 110 -2.76 -2.23 0.45
C ASN A 110 -3.11 -1.10 1.43
N ASN A 111 -4.35 -0.64 1.36
CA ASN A 111 -4.88 0.46 2.17
C ASN A 111 -6.08 0.05 3.02
N THR A 112 -6.56 -1.17 2.84
CA THR A 112 -7.70 -1.74 3.56
C THR A 112 -7.36 -3.14 4.05
N ASN A 113 -8.12 -3.66 5.00
CA ASN A 113 -7.98 -5.02 5.50
C ASN A 113 -9.01 -5.99 4.90
N ASN A 114 -9.86 -5.54 3.95
CA ASN A 114 -10.97 -6.33 3.38
C ASN A 114 -10.56 -7.74 2.91
N ARG A 115 -9.36 -7.89 2.32
CA ARG A 115 -8.84 -9.20 1.88
C ARG A 115 -8.64 -10.16 3.05
N ILE A 116 -8.21 -9.64 4.19
CA ILE A 116 -8.00 -10.41 5.42
C ILE A 116 -9.35 -10.68 6.09
N GLU A 117 -10.24 -9.68 6.16
CA GLU A 117 -11.58 -9.84 6.74
C GLU A 117 -12.45 -10.86 5.99
N SER A 118 -12.40 -10.84 4.65
CA SER A 118 -13.11 -11.84 3.83
C SER A 118 -12.60 -13.26 4.10
N LYS A 119 -11.29 -13.42 4.35
CA LYS A 119 -10.73 -14.72 4.75
C LYS A 119 -11.20 -15.12 6.15
N TRP A 120 -11.20 -14.20 7.11
CA TRP A 120 -11.72 -14.45 8.45
C TRP A 120 -13.18 -14.88 8.44
N GLY A 121 -14.01 -14.30 7.56
CA GLY A 121 -15.38 -14.75 7.36
C GLY A 121 -15.47 -16.24 7.02
N LYS A 122 -14.67 -16.69 6.04
CA LYS A 122 -14.64 -18.11 5.64
C LYS A 122 -14.12 -19.03 6.74
N ILE A 123 -13.13 -18.59 7.51
CA ILE A 123 -12.63 -19.37 8.64
C ILE A 123 -13.73 -19.54 9.69
N LYS A 124 -14.48 -18.47 9.99
CA LYS A 124 -15.63 -18.49 10.92
C LYS A 124 -16.79 -19.37 10.45
N ASP A 125 -16.86 -19.71 9.17
CA ASP A 125 -17.84 -20.69 8.68
C ASP A 125 -17.43 -22.14 9.02
N VAL A 126 -16.14 -22.38 9.30
CA VAL A 126 -15.57 -23.71 9.61
C VAL A 126 -15.40 -23.90 11.12
N ILE A 127 -14.94 -22.87 11.83
CA ILE A 127 -14.80 -22.89 13.29
C ILE A 127 -16.13 -22.52 13.94
N ASN A 128 -16.43 -23.08 15.11
CA ASN A 128 -17.62 -22.71 15.87
C ASN A 128 -17.33 -22.65 17.38
N ASP A 129 -18.29 -22.10 18.13
CA ASP A 129 -18.15 -21.80 19.55
C ASP A 129 -17.98 -23.04 20.45
N SER A 130 -18.14 -24.25 19.92
CA SER A 130 -17.92 -25.50 20.66
C SER A 130 -16.47 -26.00 20.63
N PHE A 131 -15.60 -25.37 19.82
CA PHE A 131 -14.20 -25.78 19.72
C PHE A 131 -13.44 -25.46 21.01
N THR A 132 -12.67 -26.42 21.50
CA THR A 132 -11.62 -26.13 22.49
C THR A 132 -10.51 -25.30 21.87
N ILE A 133 -9.67 -24.67 22.70
CA ILE A 133 -8.49 -23.93 22.21
C ILE A 133 -7.59 -24.83 21.36
N ASP A 134 -7.35 -26.07 21.79
CA ASP A 134 -6.51 -27.02 21.05
C ASP A 134 -7.10 -27.40 19.69
N GLN A 135 -8.42 -27.60 19.63
CA GLN A 135 -9.13 -27.86 18.38
C GLN A 135 -9.04 -26.65 17.44
N LEU A 136 -9.28 -25.44 17.97
CA LEU A 136 -9.18 -24.20 17.21
C LEU A 136 -7.78 -24.01 16.63
N LEU A 137 -6.74 -24.15 17.45
CA LEU A 137 -5.34 -24.00 17.01
C LEU A 137 -4.98 -25.05 15.96
N SER A 138 -5.34 -26.31 16.19
CA SER A 138 -5.08 -27.40 15.24
C SER A 138 -5.77 -27.15 13.90
N THR A 139 -7.04 -26.71 13.91
CA THR A 139 -7.77 -26.37 12.68
C THR A 139 -7.15 -25.18 11.96
N LEU A 140 -6.75 -24.12 12.68
CA LEU A 140 -6.10 -22.96 12.08
C LEU A 140 -4.77 -23.31 11.43
N MET A 141 -3.95 -24.16 12.07
CA MET A 141 -2.69 -24.66 11.51
C MET A 141 -2.94 -25.45 10.23
N THR A 142 -3.88 -26.41 10.25
CA THR A 142 -4.25 -27.19 9.06
C THR A 142 -4.75 -26.32 7.91
N LEU A 143 -5.58 -25.31 8.19
CA LEU A 143 -6.07 -24.38 7.18
C LEU A 143 -4.93 -23.52 6.59
N GLN A 144 -3.97 -23.13 7.43
CA GLN A 144 -2.79 -22.38 7.01
C GLN A 144 -1.87 -23.22 6.14
N ASP A 145 -1.59 -24.47 6.54
CA ASP A 145 -0.77 -25.42 5.78
C ASP A 145 -1.39 -25.71 4.41
N TYR A 146 -2.70 -26.01 4.38
CA TYR A 146 -3.42 -26.20 3.12
C TYR A 146 -3.36 -24.97 2.22
N ALA A 147 -3.53 -23.77 2.78
CA ALA A 147 -3.46 -22.52 2.02
C ALA A 147 -2.04 -22.28 1.45
N GLU A 148 -0.99 -22.66 2.18
CA GLU A 148 0.40 -22.58 1.71
C GLU A 148 0.68 -23.60 0.61
N GLU A 149 0.20 -24.84 0.74
CA GLU A 149 0.31 -25.86 -0.30
C GLU A 149 -0.38 -25.44 -1.61
N GLN A 150 -1.62 -24.93 -1.52
CA GLN A 150 -2.34 -24.42 -2.69
C GLN A 150 -1.60 -23.24 -3.33
N TYR A 151 -1.03 -22.36 -2.51
CA TYR A 151 -0.21 -21.26 -3.00
C TYR A 151 1.03 -21.74 -3.74
N LEU A 152 1.78 -22.68 -3.16
CA LEU A 152 2.98 -23.26 -3.78
C LEU A 152 2.65 -24.01 -5.07
N ALA A 153 1.57 -24.79 -5.07
CA ALA A 153 1.09 -25.51 -6.26
C ALA A 153 0.80 -24.54 -7.41
N GLU A 154 0.06 -23.45 -7.17
CA GLU A 154 -0.24 -22.45 -8.18
C GLU A 154 1.00 -21.65 -8.60
N TYR A 155 1.89 -21.37 -7.64
CA TYR A 155 3.16 -20.68 -7.90
C TYR A 155 4.07 -21.48 -8.85
N HIS A 156 4.12 -22.80 -8.68
CA HIS A 156 4.94 -23.72 -9.47
C HIS A 156 4.22 -24.27 -10.71
N ARG A 157 2.94 -23.94 -10.91
CA ARG A 157 2.15 -24.40 -12.05
C ARG A 157 2.75 -23.92 -13.37
N VAL A 158 3.21 -24.86 -14.19
CA VAL A 158 3.73 -24.57 -15.53
C VAL A 158 2.59 -24.10 -16.44
N GLY A 159 2.81 -23.03 -17.20
CA GLY A 159 1.81 -22.47 -18.12
C GLY A 159 0.71 -21.62 -17.47
N SER A 160 0.74 -21.39 -16.15
CA SER A 160 -0.21 -20.48 -15.47
C SER A 160 0.04 -19.00 -15.77
N ARG A 161 1.19 -18.67 -16.37
CA ARG A 161 1.56 -17.30 -16.75
C ARG A 161 1.13 -17.06 -18.19
N PRO A 162 0.12 -16.20 -18.44
CA PRO A 162 -0.20 -15.80 -19.79
C PRO A 162 1.04 -15.17 -20.43
N SER A 163 1.38 -15.50 -21.67
CA SER A 163 2.19 -14.57 -22.45
C SER A 163 1.32 -13.31 -22.59
N ARG A 164 1.74 -12.24 -21.92
CA ARG A 164 1.21 -10.92 -22.23
C ARG A 164 2.05 -10.44 -23.39
N ASP A 165 1.57 -10.69 -24.59
CA ASP A 165 2.18 -10.16 -25.79
C ASP A 165 2.12 -8.63 -25.67
N CYS A 166 3.28 -8.05 -25.41
CA CYS A 166 3.50 -6.62 -25.37
C CYS A 166 4.40 -6.27 -26.54
N GLU A 167 4.15 -5.15 -27.21
CA GLU A 167 5.04 -4.67 -28.27
C GLU A 167 6.48 -4.47 -27.75
N ASP A 168 6.62 -4.16 -26.46
CA ASP A 168 7.91 -4.00 -25.79
C ASP A 168 8.51 -5.36 -25.37
N ARG A 169 9.71 -5.64 -25.88
CA ARG A 169 10.47 -6.86 -25.62
C ARG A 169 10.89 -6.99 -24.14
N GLU A 170 11.21 -5.89 -23.47
CA GLU A 170 11.60 -5.90 -22.06
C GLU A 170 10.38 -6.23 -21.17
N LEU A 171 9.22 -5.63 -21.45
CA LEU A 171 7.98 -5.92 -20.74
C LEU A 171 7.52 -7.37 -20.98
N THR A 172 7.62 -7.88 -22.20
CA THR A 172 7.30 -9.28 -22.50
C THR A 172 8.15 -10.24 -21.66
N ARG A 173 9.46 -9.97 -21.53
CA ARG A 173 10.34 -10.77 -20.67
C ARG A 173 10.00 -10.63 -19.19
N LEU A 174 9.64 -9.43 -18.74
CA LEU A 174 9.24 -9.17 -17.35
C LEU A 174 7.94 -9.90 -16.99
N ALA A 175 6.96 -9.95 -17.90
CA ALA A 175 5.68 -10.61 -17.70
C ALA A 175 5.83 -12.08 -17.27
N LEU A 176 6.89 -12.74 -17.76
CA LEU A 176 7.21 -14.12 -17.40
C LEU A 176 7.76 -14.27 -15.98
N GLN A 177 8.12 -13.19 -15.28
CA GLN A 177 8.88 -13.23 -14.02
C GLN A 177 8.12 -12.66 -12.81
N VAL A 178 7.02 -11.94 -13.03
CA VAL A 178 6.24 -11.24 -12.00
C VAL A 178 4.74 -11.57 -12.10
N SER A 179 3.96 -11.29 -11.04
CA SER A 179 2.49 -11.45 -11.13
C SER A 179 1.88 -10.49 -12.15
N PRO A 180 0.67 -10.80 -12.65
CA PRO A 180 -0.15 -9.85 -13.40
C PRO A 180 -0.30 -8.49 -12.72
N PHE A 181 -0.49 -8.49 -11.39
CA PHE A 181 -0.64 -7.28 -10.59
C PHE A 181 0.64 -6.42 -10.60
N ALA A 182 1.80 -7.02 -10.32
CA ALA A 182 3.08 -6.32 -10.34
C ALA A 182 3.44 -5.83 -11.74
N PHE A 183 3.16 -6.65 -12.77
CA PHE A 183 3.36 -6.29 -14.17
C PHE A 183 2.57 -5.02 -14.52
N GLU A 184 1.29 -4.93 -14.16
CA GLU A 184 0.46 -3.76 -14.47
C GLU A 184 1.00 -2.47 -13.83
N LEU A 185 1.51 -2.55 -12.60
CA LEU A 185 2.14 -1.42 -11.94
C LEU A 185 3.44 -0.99 -12.64
N ILE A 186 4.30 -1.95 -12.99
CA ILE A 186 5.57 -1.68 -13.67
C ILE A 186 5.34 -1.16 -15.09
N ALA A 187 4.44 -1.77 -15.86
CA ALA A 187 4.10 -1.35 -17.22
C ALA A 187 3.57 0.09 -17.26
N LYS A 188 2.75 0.49 -16.27
CA LYS A 188 2.32 1.89 -16.12
C LYS A 188 3.50 2.83 -15.83
N GLN A 189 4.40 2.47 -14.92
CA GLN A 189 5.60 3.27 -14.66
C GLN A 189 6.52 3.36 -15.88
N HIS A 190 6.65 2.26 -16.63
CA HIS A 190 7.41 2.20 -17.86
C HIS A 190 6.85 3.17 -18.91
N ALA A 191 5.54 3.14 -19.15
CA ALA A 191 4.89 4.06 -20.07
C ALA A 191 5.08 5.54 -19.67
N PHE A 192 5.11 5.86 -18.37
CA PHE A 192 5.41 7.21 -17.90
C PHE A 192 6.88 7.63 -18.08
N ALA A 193 7.80 6.65 -18.19
CA ALA A 193 9.23 6.89 -18.36
C ALA A 193 9.67 6.93 -19.82
N THR A 194 9.00 6.19 -20.71
CA THR A 194 9.38 6.08 -22.14
C THR A 194 8.38 6.72 -23.09
N GLY A 195 7.20 7.09 -22.61
CA GLY A 195 6.16 7.71 -23.43
C GLY A 195 6.49 9.15 -23.85
N PRO A 196 5.73 9.72 -24.79
CA PRO A 196 5.97 11.07 -25.35
C PRO A 196 5.88 12.19 -24.30
N ASN A 197 5.20 11.92 -23.18
CA ASN A 197 5.02 12.85 -22.07
C ASN A 197 6.11 12.71 -20.99
N ALA A 198 7.15 11.92 -21.22
CA ALA A 198 8.26 11.71 -20.29
C ALA A 198 9.23 12.90 -20.36
N ASP A 199 8.98 13.89 -19.51
CA ASP A 199 9.76 15.12 -19.42
C ASP A 199 10.29 15.27 -17.99
N TYR A 200 11.56 14.97 -17.79
CA TYR A 200 12.28 15.17 -16.54
C TYR A 200 13.66 15.78 -16.82
N LYS A 201 14.07 16.73 -15.97
CA LYS A 201 15.44 17.20 -15.92
C LYS A 201 16.26 16.24 -15.06
N VAL A 202 17.36 15.73 -15.61
CA VAL A 202 18.27 14.80 -14.91
C VAL A 202 19.59 15.51 -14.65
N GLU A 203 19.92 15.68 -13.38
CA GLU A 203 21.21 16.19 -12.91
C GLU A 203 22.00 15.01 -12.35
N ILE A 204 23.10 14.66 -13.02
CA ILE A 204 23.96 13.55 -12.59
C ILE A 204 24.96 14.09 -11.57
N ALA A 205 24.85 13.62 -10.33
CA ALA A 205 25.82 13.90 -9.29
C ALA A 205 26.93 12.84 -9.26
N ALA A 206 28.02 13.15 -8.55
CA ALA A 206 29.10 12.19 -8.35
C ALA A 206 28.59 10.92 -7.62
N GLN A 207 29.31 9.80 -7.78
CA GLN A 207 29.09 8.55 -7.03
C GLN A 207 27.83 7.72 -7.39
N GLY A 208 27.18 8.01 -8.52
CA GLY A 208 26.03 7.23 -8.99
C GLY A 208 24.70 7.67 -8.39
N LEU A 209 24.61 8.95 -7.99
CA LEU A 209 23.39 9.59 -7.55
C LEU A 209 22.92 10.56 -8.63
N SER A 210 21.65 10.55 -8.96
CA SER A 210 21.05 11.45 -9.94
C SER A 210 19.81 12.09 -9.36
N THR A 211 19.66 13.40 -9.56
CA THR A 211 18.44 14.12 -9.22
C THR A 211 17.56 14.20 -10.45
N VAL A 212 16.31 13.75 -10.32
CA VAL A 212 15.28 13.75 -11.37
C VAL A 212 14.19 14.72 -10.99
N THR A 213 14.05 15.81 -11.73
CA THR A 213 13.10 16.88 -11.44
C THR A 213 12.02 16.94 -12.51
N SER A 214 10.76 16.88 -12.10
CA SER A 214 9.61 17.09 -12.99
C SER A 214 9.42 18.58 -13.23
N PRO A 215 9.55 19.09 -14.47
CA PRO A 215 9.34 20.52 -14.76
C PRO A 215 7.89 20.97 -14.50
N ARG A 216 6.93 20.04 -14.59
CA ARG A 216 5.49 20.31 -14.40
C ARG A 216 5.12 20.58 -12.94
N SER A 217 5.74 19.85 -12.01
CA SER A 217 5.40 19.90 -10.58
C SER A 217 6.50 20.52 -9.72
N GLY A 218 7.70 20.73 -10.26
CA GLY A 218 8.88 21.14 -9.50
C GLY A 218 9.42 20.08 -8.55
N THR A 219 8.77 18.92 -8.44
CA THR A 219 9.16 17.86 -7.51
C THR A 219 10.43 17.16 -7.98
N ALA A 220 11.43 17.11 -7.11
CA ALA A 220 12.69 16.42 -7.33
C ALA A 220 12.75 15.08 -6.59
N HIS A 221 13.34 14.08 -7.24
CA HIS A 221 13.56 12.76 -6.69
C HIS A 221 15.01 12.35 -6.84
N GLU A 222 15.55 11.75 -5.80
CA GLU A 222 16.91 11.21 -5.81
C GLU A 222 16.87 9.76 -6.28
N VAL A 223 17.69 9.44 -7.28
CA VAL A 223 17.85 8.12 -7.88
C VAL A 223 19.29 7.64 -7.68
N ASN A 224 19.46 6.48 -7.06
CA ASN A 224 20.74 5.80 -7.01
C ASN A 224 20.85 4.84 -8.21
N THR A 225 21.73 5.15 -9.16
CA THR A 225 21.88 4.39 -10.41
C THR A 225 22.61 3.06 -10.21
N ARG A 226 23.39 2.92 -9.12
CA ARG A 226 24.09 1.67 -8.78
C ARG A 226 23.12 0.63 -8.22
N THR A 227 22.23 1.05 -7.33
CA THR A 227 21.24 0.17 -6.69
C THR A 227 19.88 0.18 -7.37
N ASN A 228 19.67 1.03 -8.39
CA ASN A 228 18.39 1.25 -9.05
C ASN A 228 17.27 1.64 -8.06
N THR A 229 17.61 2.39 -7.02
CA THR A 229 16.66 2.83 -5.99
C THR A 229 16.31 4.30 -6.14
N CYS A 230 15.16 4.71 -5.61
CA CYS A 230 14.65 6.06 -5.66
C CYS A 230 13.88 6.40 -4.39
N ASN A 231 13.93 7.67 -3.97
CA ASN A 231 13.20 8.16 -2.80
C ASN A 231 11.70 8.43 -3.05
N CYS A 232 11.20 8.21 -4.27
CA CYS A 232 9.79 8.49 -4.59
C CYS A 232 8.83 7.54 -3.86
N ILE A 233 7.63 8.04 -3.57
CA ILE A 233 6.56 7.31 -2.86
C ILE A 233 6.26 5.96 -3.51
N PHE A 234 6.21 5.90 -4.85
CA PHE A 234 5.92 4.64 -5.55
C PHE A 234 6.92 3.54 -5.19
N MET A 235 8.22 3.83 -5.23
CA MET A 235 9.22 2.82 -4.90
C MET A 235 9.21 2.49 -3.40
N LYS A 236 9.07 3.50 -2.54
CA LYS A 236 9.02 3.29 -1.09
C LYS A 236 7.83 2.46 -0.64
N THR A 237 6.68 2.59 -1.30
CA THR A 237 5.43 1.90 -0.92
C THR A 237 5.22 0.59 -1.65
N CYS A 238 5.57 0.50 -2.93
CA CYS A 238 5.37 -0.69 -3.77
C CYS A 238 6.61 -1.59 -3.85
N LEU A 239 7.80 -1.08 -3.55
CA LEU A 239 9.08 -1.78 -3.70
C LEU A 239 9.32 -2.29 -5.13
N LEU A 240 8.74 -1.59 -6.10
CA LEU A 240 8.84 -1.87 -7.53
C LEU A 240 9.64 -0.76 -8.24
N PRO A 241 10.27 -1.06 -9.39
CA PRO A 241 10.90 -0.05 -10.24
C PRO A 241 9.96 1.10 -10.55
N CYS A 242 10.39 2.33 -10.27
CA CYS A 242 9.62 3.52 -10.55
C CYS A 242 10.03 4.17 -11.87
N ARG A 243 9.15 5.04 -12.40
CA ARG A 243 9.41 5.79 -13.63
C ARG A 243 10.69 6.63 -13.58
N HIS A 244 11.11 7.15 -12.43
CA HIS A 244 12.33 7.98 -12.32
C HIS A 244 13.60 7.15 -12.56
N VAL A 245 13.66 5.94 -11.99
CA VAL A 245 14.77 5.00 -12.24
C VAL A 245 14.82 4.63 -13.72
N MET A 246 13.66 4.28 -14.29
CA MET A 246 13.57 3.93 -15.71
C MET A 246 13.95 5.09 -16.63
N TYR A 247 13.55 6.32 -16.30
CA TYR A 247 13.89 7.52 -17.08
C TYR A 247 15.39 7.85 -17.03
N VAL A 248 16.02 7.73 -15.87
CA VAL A 248 17.47 7.91 -15.77
C VAL A 248 18.18 6.85 -16.62
N ARG A 249 17.71 5.60 -16.60
CA ARG A 249 18.30 4.53 -17.41
C ARG A 249 18.14 4.77 -18.90
N SER A 250 16.98 5.23 -19.36
CA SER A 250 16.72 5.53 -20.78
C SER A 250 17.56 6.69 -21.31
N THR A 251 18.00 7.61 -20.44
CA THR A 251 18.79 8.79 -20.81
C THR A 251 20.29 8.65 -20.53
N SER A 252 20.73 7.64 -19.76
CA SER A 252 22.11 7.49 -19.28
C SER A 252 22.86 6.30 -19.91
N ASN A 253 22.63 5.99 -21.19
CA ASN A 253 23.31 4.93 -21.96
C ASN A 253 23.22 3.51 -21.37
N PHE A 254 22.17 3.18 -20.62
CA PHE A 254 21.93 1.79 -20.21
C PHE A 254 21.36 0.99 -21.39
N GLU A 255 21.74 -0.29 -21.49
CA GLU A 255 21.25 -1.20 -22.53
C GLU A 255 19.74 -1.50 -22.43
N ILE A 256 19.22 -1.50 -21.19
CA ILE A 256 17.80 -1.79 -20.91
C ILE A 256 17.20 -0.75 -19.97
N VAL A 257 15.96 -0.34 -20.24
CA VAL A 257 15.21 0.64 -19.44
C VAL A 257 14.79 0.05 -18.12
N LEU A 258 14.22 -1.16 -18.14
CA LEU A 258 13.85 -1.88 -16.93
C LEU A 258 15.11 -2.31 -16.18
N PRO A 259 15.21 -2.03 -14.87
CA PRO A 259 16.31 -2.57 -14.08
C PRO A 259 16.26 -4.11 -14.07
N PRO A 260 17.39 -4.79 -13.82
CA PRO A 260 17.42 -6.24 -13.73
C PRO A 260 16.52 -6.75 -12.60
N CYS A 261 15.70 -7.77 -12.87
CA CYS A 261 14.76 -8.35 -11.90
C CYS A 261 15.41 -8.84 -10.60
N THR A 262 16.70 -9.20 -10.64
CA THR A 262 17.48 -9.56 -9.45
C THR A 262 17.58 -8.42 -8.43
N VAL A 263 17.42 -7.16 -8.85
CA VAL A 263 17.62 -5.97 -8.00
C VAL A 263 16.38 -5.63 -7.17
N PHE A 264 15.17 -6.02 -7.60
CA PHE A 264 13.90 -5.69 -6.90
C PHE A 264 13.03 -6.90 -6.58
N LEU A 265 13.44 -8.11 -6.95
CA LEU A 265 12.82 -9.36 -6.49
C LEU A 265 13.56 -10.00 -5.31
N GLN A 266 14.61 -9.35 -4.78
CA GLN A 266 15.34 -9.83 -3.61
C GLN A 266 14.69 -9.36 -2.30
N GLY A 267 14.44 -10.33 -1.41
CA GLY A 267 13.91 -10.17 -0.06
C GLY A 267 12.39 -10.36 0.02
N GLY A 268 11.90 -11.57 0.28
CA GLY A 268 10.51 -11.92 0.70
C GLY A 268 9.33 -11.56 -0.23
N LEU A 269 9.41 -10.46 -0.98
CA LEU A 269 8.45 -9.91 -1.92
C LEU A 269 8.27 -10.76 -3.17
N SER A 270 9.23 -11.62 -3.51
CA SER A 270 9.04 -12.62 -4.56
C SER A 270 7.82 -13.52 -4.28
N ARG A 271 7.46 -13.74 -3.01
CA ARG A 271 6.25 -14.49 -2.64
C ARG A 271 4.96 -13.65 -2.79
N VAL A 272 4.98 -12.38 -2.39
CA VAL A 272 3.79 -11.51 -2.38
C VAL A 272 3.45 -10.93 -3.76
N LEU A 273 4.46 -10.65 -4.59
CA LEU A 273 4.31 -10.05 -5.91
C LEU A 273 4.07 -11.06 -7.04
N ARG A 274 3.84 -12.35 -6.73
CA ARG A 274 3.74 -13.42 -7.76
C ARG A 274 2.35 -14.05 -7.96
N THR A 275 1.35 -13.85 -7.09
CA THR A 275 -0.02 -14.35 -7.37
C THR A 275 -1.15 -13.60 -6.64
N THR A 276 -2.28 -13.42 -7.32
CA THR A 276 -3.60 -13.07 -6.73
C THR A 276 -4.32 -14.38 -6.38
N LEU A 277 -4.36 -14.77 -5.11
CA LEU A 277 -5.17 -15.91 -4.68
C LEU A 277 -6.58 -15.47 -4.28
N THR A 278 -7.55 -15.80 -5.12
CA THR A 278 -8.97 -15.87 -4.78
C THR A 278 -9.28 -17.31 -4.38
N LEU A 279 -9.53 -17.57 -3.09
CA LEU A 279 -10.07 -18.85 -2.60
C LEU A 279 -11.52 -18.99 -3.06
N ALA A 280 -11.76 -19.64 -4.19
CA ALA A 280 -13.11 -19.93 -4.71
C ALA A 280 -13.61 -21.34 -4.35
N THR A 281 -12.85 -22.15 -3.62
CA THR A 281 -13.21 -23.55 -3.35
C THR A 281 -13.31 -23.83 -1.86
N PHE A 282 -14.34 -23.24 -1.23
CA PHE A 282 -14.96 -23.80 -0.03
C PHE A 282 -16.40 -24.15 -0.40
N ARG A 283 -16.58 -25.18 -1.24
CA ARG A 283 -17.87 -25.87 -1.37
C ARG A 283 -17.62 -27.36 -1.59
N ALA A 284 -18.12 -28.11 -0.60
CA ALA A 284 -18.52 -29.51 -0.61
C ALA A 284 -17.45 -30.57 -0.86
N ALA A 285 -17.14 -31.29 0.21
CA ALA A 285 -17.10 -32.74 0.18
C ALA A 285 -17.83 -33.22 1.45
N ASP A 286 -19.11 -33.57 1.26
CA ASP A 286 -19.77 -34.59 2.07
C ASP A 286 -19.25 -35.97 1.62
#